data_AF-A0A958MUX2-F1
#
_entry.id   AF-A0A958MUX2-F1
#
_cell.length_a   1.000
_cell.length_b   1.000
_cell.length_c   1.000
_cell.angle_alpha   90.00
_cell.angle_beta   90.00
_cell.angle_gamma   90.00
#
_symmetry.space_group_name_H-M   'P 1'
#
loop_
_entity.id
_entity.type
_entity.pdbx_description
1 polymer ?
#
loop_
_entity_poly.entity_id
_entity_poly.type
_entity_poly.pdbx_seq_one_letter_code
_entity_poly.pdbx_strand_id
1 'polypeptide(L)'
;MVEWVTRSSSIKDSQGESVFAMKDVQVPSSWSQLATDVAVSKYFRKAGVPETGHETSVRQLVYRVSHTIRTAGEEMGGYFASAGDAERFEKELAYILLTQTGAFNSPVWFNCGLYHEYGIEGSGGNFAFDFKTAEVVEVENSYARPQCSACFIQSVEDDLMAIFNLARQEARIFKYGSGTGTNFSKIRGRQEKLSGGGYSSGLISFLEVLDRGAGATKSGGTTRRAAKMVCLDMDHPEIADFINWKVNEERKVEALVNAGYTSDFNGEAYKTVAGQNSNNSVRIPDSFMSAVQKDDTWKTTGRTSGEVINTYRAQELWRQVAYAAWKCADPGVQFDSTIQKWHTCPETDRINGSNPCSEYMFLDDSACNLASLNLERFLREDGSFDIEAYRHAIRIVFTAQEILVDLSSYPTKQIAKNSHDYRPLGLGYANLGTMLMVKGLPYDSPEGRAWAGALTAIMTGEAYKTSAIIAGSKGAFEG
;
A
#
# COMPACT_ATOMS: atom_id res chain seq x y z
N MET A 1 25.89 -16.17 14.37
CA MET A 1 25.92 -14.81 14.96
C MET A 1 26.07 -13.80 13.83
N VAL A 2 25.39 -12.65 13.90
CA VAL A 2 25.53 -11.56 12.91
C VAL A 2 26.82 -10.79 13.21
N GLU A 3 27.69 -10.63 12.22
CA GLU A 3 28.89 -9.80 12.28
C GLU A 3 28.56 -8.35 11.92
N TRP A 4 29.22 -7.39 12.56
CA TRP A 4 28.91 -5.96 12.48
C TRP A 4 30.12 -5.16 12.01
N VAL A 5 29.85 -4.17 11.17
CA VAL A 5 30.85 -3.25 10.63
C VAL A 5 30.36 -1.80 10.75
N THR A 6 31.31 -0.88 10.88
CA THR A 6 31.04 0.55 10.83
C THR A 6 31.17 1.05 9.39
N ARG A 7 30.16 1.78 8.90
CA ARG A 7 30.15 2.36 7.55
C ARG A 7 29.75 3.84 7.60
N SER A 8 30.04 4.54 6.51
CA SER A 8 29.44 5.85 6.24
C SER A 8 28.33 5.69 5.22
N SER A 9 27.27 6.46 5.38
CA SER A 9 26.19 6.59 4.41
C SER A 9 26.21 7.97 3.76
N SER A 10 26.02 8.02 2.44
CA SER A 10 25.86 9.27 1.70
C SER A 10 24.91 9.11 0.53
N ILE A 11 23.97 10.05 0.37
CA ILE A 11 23.14 10.16 -0.83
C ILE A 11 23.52 11.43 -1.56
N LYS A 12 23.70 11.29 -2.88
CA LYS A 12 23.98 12.39 -3.79
C LYS A 12 22.79 12.63 -4.71
N ASP A 13 22.62 13.88 -5.15
CA ASP A 13 21.66 14.22 -6.20
C ASP A 13 22.21 13.93 -7.61
N SER A 14 21.45 14.30 -8.64
CA SER A 14 21.84 14.13 -10.05
C SER A 14 23.03 14.99 -10.47
N GLN A 15 23.39 16.02 -9.68
CA GLN A 15 24.56 16.86 -9.89
C GLN A 15 25.79 16.35 -9.10
N GLY A 16 25.62 15.30 -8.30
CA GLY A 16 26.67 14.71 -7.48
C GLY A 16 26.88 15.40 -6.13
N GLU A 17 26.03 16.38 -5.78
CA GLU A 17 26.08 17.07 -4.49
C GLU A 17 25.47 16.19 -3.40
N SER A 18 26.09 16.22 -2.20
CA SER A 18 25.64 15.42 -1.07
C SER A 18 24.37 16.03 -0.47
N VAL A 19 23.23 15.35 -0.68
CA VAL A 19 21.93 15.75 -0.07
C VAL A 19 21.70 15.14 1.31
N PHE A 20 22.45 14.09 1.65
CA PHE A 20 22.41 13.46 2.97
C PHE A 20 23.73 12.75 3.25
N ALA A 21 24.25 12.87 4.47
CA ALA A 21 25.41 12.11 4.92
C ALA A 21 25.30 11.78 6.41
N MET A 22 25.73 10.57 6.78
CA MET A 22 25.83 10.12 8.17
C MET A 22 27.01 9.18 8.30
N LYS A 23 27.94 9.47 9.20
CA LYS A 23 29.16 8.69 9.42
C LYS A 23 28.97 7.74 10.61
N ASP A 24 29.87 6.78 10.70
CA ASP A 24 30.05 5.90 11.85
C ASP A 24 28.80 5.09 12.24
N VAL A 25 28.02 4.66 11.23
CA VAL A 25 26.83 3.83 11.45
C VAL A 25 27.17 2.35 11.54
N GLN A 26 26.58 1.65 12.50
CA GLN A 26 26.76 0.20 12.66
C GLN A 26 25.72 -0.59 11.85
N VAL A 27 26.19 -1.47 10.97
CA VAL A 27 25.34 -2.32 10.12
C VAL A 27 25.87 -3.76 10.08
N PRO A 28 25.04 -4.75 9.75
CA PRO A 28 25.53 -6.10 9.49
C PRO A 28 26.55 -6.12 8.33
N SER A 29 27.64 -6.89 8.46
CA SER A 29 28.69 -7.00 7.43
C SER A 29 28.15 -7.48 6.09
N SER A 30 27.10 -8.31 6.11
CA SER A 30 26.41 -8.87 4.95
C SER A 30 25.54 -7.88 4.17
N TRP A 31 25.21 -6.71 4.73
CA TRP A 31 24.41 -5.72 4.00
C TRP A 31 25.26 -5.09 2.91
N SER A 32 24.66 -4.76 1.75
CA SER A 32 25.34 -3.98 0.72
C SER A 32 25.44 -2.50 1.12
N GLN A 33 26.37 -1.75 0.52
CA GLN A 33 26.44 -0.30 0.75
C GLN A 33 25.13 0.40 0.37
N LEU A 34 24.49 -0.01 -0.73
CA LEU A 34 23.19 0.53 -1.14
C LEU A 34 22.10 0.26 -0.10
N ALA A 35 22.04 -0.93 0.49
CA ALA A 35 21.09 -1.23 1.56
C ALA A 35 21.37 -0.38 2.80
N THR A 36 22.64 -0.19 3.15
CA THR A 36 23.05 0.75 4.21
C THR A 36 22.56 2.17 3.90
N ASP A 37 22.79 2.68 2.70
CA ASP A 37 22.42 4.04 2.32
C ASP A 37 20.91 4.27 2.36
N VAL A 38 20.12 3.31 1.88
CA VAL A 38 18.67 3.37 1.93
C VAL A 38 18.16 3.30 3.38
N ALA A 39 18.65 2.33 4.17
CA ALA A 39 18.28 2.17 5.57
C ALA A 39 18.54 3.44 6.38
N VAL A 40 19.76 3.96 6.27
CA VAL A 40 20.22 5.12 7.03
C VAL A 40 19.50 6.38 6.56
N SER A 41 19.33 6.61 5.26
CA SER A 41 18.70 7.85 4.81
C SER A 41 17.19 7.90 5.01
N LYS A 42 16.49 6.75 4.94
CA LYS A 42 15.02 6.71 4.93
C LYS A 42 14.41 6.19 6.22
N TYR A 43 15.04 5.21 6.87
CA TYR A 43 14.42 4.46 7.95
C TYR A 43 15.01 4.77 9.32
N PHE A 44 16.25 5.25 9.38
CA PHE A 44 16.80 5.73 10.64
C PHE A 44 16.07 6.98 11.12
N ARG A 45 15.62 6.96 12.37
CA ARG A 45 15.08 8.12 13.05
C ARG A 45 16.16 9.18 13.19
N LYS A 46 15.83 10.42 12.79
CA LYS A 46 16.79 11.54 12.71
C LYS A 46 16.73 12.53 13.86
N ALA A 47 15.74 12.40 14.75
CA ALA A 47 15.54 13.32 15.86
C ALA A 47 14.80 12.64 17.02
N GLY A 48 15.11 13.07 18.24
CA GLY A 48 14.41 12.68 19.48
C GLY A 48 14.83 11.32 20.05
N VAL A 49 15.84 10.65 19.48
CA VAL A 49 16.37 9.41 20.07
C VAL A 49 17.20 9.76 21.31
N PRO A 50 16.99 9.10 22.47
CA PRO A 50 17.77 9.34 23.67
C PRO A 50 19.28 9.19 23.45
N GLU A 51 20.07 9.95 24.21
CA GLU A 51 21.56 9.97 24.21
C GLU A 51 22.22 10.48 22.92
N THR A 52 21.87 9.95 21.75
CA THR A 52 22.50 10.28 20.47
C THR A 52 21.72 11.29 19.63
N GLY A 53 20.44 11.54 19.95
CA GLY A 53 19.53 12.39 19.19
C GLY A 53 18.96 11.72 17.92
N HIS A 54 19.62 10.71 17.38
CA HIS A 54 19.23 9.96 16.18
C HIS A 54 19.69 8.50 16.26
N GLU A 55 19.08 7.62 15.46
CA GLU A 55 19.54 6.22 15.33
C GLU A 55 20.91 6.17 14.64
N THR A 56 21.82 5.37 15.17
CA THR A 56 23.21 5.18 14.69
C THR A 56 23.50 3.73 14.29
N SER A 57 22.56 2.82 14.51
CA SER A 57 22.77 1.38 14.27
C SER A 57 21.53 0.69 13.74
N VAL A 58 21.71 -0.26 12.81
CA VAL A 58 20.64 -1.17 12.38
C VAL A 58 20.14 -2.03 13.55
N ARG A 59 20.94 -2.22 14.61
CA ARG A 59 20.45 -2.86 15.85
C ARG A 59 19.28 -2.09 16.46
N GLN A 60 19.41 -0.76 16.56
CA GLN A 60 18.36 0.11 17.12
C GLN A 60 17.09 0.02 16.27
N LEU A 61 17.25 0.17 14.95
CA LEU A 61 16.16 0.08 13.98
C LEU A 61 15.40 -1.25 14.07
N VAL A 62 16.11 -2.38 14.09
CA VAL A 62 15.47 -3.71 14.18
C VAL A 62 14.89 -3.94 15.57
N TYR A 63 15.62 -3.61 16.62
CA TYR A 63 15.19 -3.83 18.00
C TYR A 63 13.88 -3.12 18.29
N ARG A 64 13.73 -1.83 17.93
CA ARG A 64 12.47 -1.12 18.18
C ARG A 64 11.26 -1.73 17.47
N VAL A 65 11.47 -2.38 16.33
CA VAL A 65 10.38 -3.04 15.61
C VAL A 65 10.08 -4.39 16.25
N SER A 66 11.08 -5.26 16.39
CA SER A 66 10.87 -6.62 16.91
C SER A 66 10.43 -6.64 18.37
N HIS A 67 11.04 -5.78 19.20
CA HIS A 67 10.72 -5.70 20.63
C HIS A 67 9.32 -5.15 20.86
N THR A 68 8.97 -4.03 20.22
CA THR A 68 7.62 -3.46 20.34
C THR A 68 6.54 -4.43 19.85
N ILE A 69 6.74 -5.14 18.73
CA ILE A 69 5.76 -6.15 18.27
C ILE A 69 5.62 -7.28 19.29
N ARG A 70 6.74 -7.76 19.84
CA ARG A 70 6.69 -8.81 20.87
C ARG A 70 5.93 -8.34 22.12
N THR A 71 6.28 -7.18 22.66
CA THR A 71 5.65 -6.61 23.87
C THR A 71 4.16 -6.39 23.64
N ALA A 72 3.76 -5.85 22.49
CA ALA A 72 2.36 -5.71 22.13
C ALA A 72 1.62 -7.06 22.07
N GLY A 73 2.26 -8.11 21.52
CA GLY A 73 1.71 -9.46 21.49
C GLY A 73 1.55 -10.09 22.88
N GLU A 74 2.47 -9.81 23.80
CA GLU A 74 2.37 -10.25 25.20
C GLU A 74 1.21 -9.52 25.92
N GLU A 75 1.13 -8.20 25.77
CA GLU A 75 0.10 -7.37 26.42
C GLU A 75 -1.32 -7.68 25.92
N MET A 76 -1.50 -7.91 24.62
CA MET A 76 -2.79 -8.29 24.04
C MET A 76 -3.21 -9.73 24.39
N GLY A 77 -2.26 -10.57 24.82
CA GLY A 77 -2.46 -11.97 25.13
C GLY A 77 -2.87 -12.84 23.93
N GLY A 78 -2.80 -14.16 24.11
CA GLY A 78 -3.25 -15.15 23.13
C GLY A 78 -2.31 -15.41 21.95
N TYR A 79 -1.18 -14.70 21.84
CA TYR A 79 -0.17 -14.95 20.79
C TYR A 79 0.96 -15.89 21.23
N PHE A 80 1.33 -15.86 22.52
CA PHE A 80 2.42 -16.65 23.08
C PHE A 80 1.93 -17.49 24.25
N ALA A 81 2.34 -18.76 24.32
CA ALA A 81 1.96 -19.66 25.41
C ALA A 81 2.76 -19.40 26.70
N SER A 82 3.96 -18.82 26.57
CA SER A 82 4.83 -18.45 27.68
C SER A 82 5.71 -17.25 27.32
N ALA A 83 6.28 -16.59 28.32
CA ALA A 83 7.29 -15.54 28.12
C ALA A 83 8.50 -16.05 27.32
N GLY A 84 8.89 -17.32 27.51
CA GLY A 84 9.97 -17.95 26.74
C GLY A 84 9.62 -18.15 25.25
N ASP A 85 8.34 -18.25 24.90
CA ASP A 85 7.91 -18.27 23.50
C ASP A 85 7.94 -16.88 22.90
N ALA A 86 7.53 -15.86 23.66
CA ALA A 86 7.62 -14.46 23.24
C ALA A 86 9.08 -14.04 22.98
N GLU A 87 10.01 -14.38 23.88
CA GLU A 87 11.43 -14.12 23.68
C GLU A 87 12.01 -14.83 22.45
N ARG A 88 11.57 -16.06 22.17
CA ARG A 88 11.99 -16.81 20.98
C ARG A 88 11.47 -16.13 19.72
N PHE A 89 10.20 -15.75 19.70
CA PHE A 89 9.60 -14.99 18.61
C PHE A 89 10.36 -13.69 18.32
N GLU A 90 10.71 -12.90 19.34
CA GLU A 90 11.49 -11.66 19.14
C GLU A 90 12.84 -11.95 18.49
N LYS A 91 13.56 -12.97 18.99
CA LYS A 91 14.88 -13.35 18.46
C LYS A 91 14.79 -13.84 17.01
N GLU A 92 13.79 -14.65 16.69
CA GLU A 92 13.54 -15.17 15.34
C GLU A 92 13.14 -14.04 14.39
N LEU A 93 12.24 -13.14 14.81
CA LEU A 93 11.84 -11.99 14.02
C LEU A 93 13.04 -11.05 13.78
N ALA A 94 13.80 -10.70 14.82
CA ALA A 94 14.99 -9.89 14.69
C ALA A 94 16.02 -10.53 13.75
N TYR A 95 16.18 -11.86 13.80
CA TYR A 95 17.05 -12.59 12.87
C TYR A 95 16.58 -12.47 11.41
N ILE A 96 15.28 -12.66 11.15
CA ILE A 96 14.68 -12.51 9.82
C ILE A 96 14.95 -11.11 9.25
N LEU A 97 14.77 -10.08 10.08
CA LEU A 97 14.96 -8.67 9.70
C LEU A 97 16.45 -8.33 9.47
N LEU A 98 17.34 -8.77 10.37
CA LEU A 98 18.79 -8.51 10.27
C LEU A 98 19.44 -9.21 9.08
N THR A 99 18.97 -10.42 8.74
CA THR A 99 19.49 -11.20 7.60
C THR A 99 18.85 -10.84 6.26
N GLN A 100 17.89 -9.89 6.26
CA GLN A 100 17.11 -9.52 5.08
C GLN A 100 16.39 -10.74 4.46
N THR A 101 15.97 -11.69 5.31
CA THR A 101 15.13 -12.83 4.94
C THR A 101 13.68 -12.41 4.73
N GLY A 102 13.24 -11.40 5.48
CA GLY A 102 11.96 -10.74 5.28
C GLY A 102 12.02 -9.27 5.69
N ALA A 103 11.05 -8.50 5.22
CA ALA A 103 10.88 -7.10 5.58
C ALA A 103 9.40 -6.72 5.61
N PHE A 104 9.02 -5.87 6.55
CA PHE A 104 7.71 -5.23 6.58
C PHE A 104 7.62 -4.07 5.59
N ASN A 105 6.40 -3.63 5.30
CA ASN A 105 6.17 -2.38 4.61
C ASN A 105 6.77 -1.18 5.34
N SER A 106 7.03 -0.11 4.60
CA SER A 106 7.77 1.04 5.10
C SER A 106 7.16 1.73 6.34
N PRO A 107 5.84 1.91 6.47
CA PRO A 107 5.24 2.48 7.69
C PRO A 107 5.57 1.77 9.01
N VAL A 108 5.76 0.43 9.02
CA VAL A 108 6.25 -0.28 10.21
C VAL A 108 7.61 0.28 10.63
N TRP A 109 8.54 0.39 9.68
CA TRP A 109 9.86 0.95 9.92
C TRP A 109 9.83 2.44 10.26
N PHE A 110 8.88 3.23 9.76
CA PHE A 110 8.83 4.65 10.09
C PHE A 110 8.31 4.91 11.50
N ASN A 111 7.33 4.13 11.95
CA ASN A 111 6.49 4.52 13.09
C ASN A 111 6.57 3.55 14.29
N CYS A 112 6.78 2.25 14.06
CA CYS A 112 6.74 1.23 15.11
C CYS A 112 7.90 1.41 16.10
N GLY A 113 7.59 1.42 17.39
CA GLY A 113 8.58 1.53 18.47
C GLY A 113 9.15 2.93 18.74
N LEU A 114 8.71 3.98 18.01
CA LEU A 114 9.19 5.34 18.29
C LEU A 114 8.80 5.84 19.69
N TYR A 115 7.56 5.61 20.12
CA TYR A 115 7.15 5.92 21.48
C TYR A 115 7.70 4.91 22.49
N HIS A 116 7.54 3.62 22.19
CA HIS A 116 7.85 2.52 23.10
C HIS A 116 9.33 2.47 23.49
N GLU A 117 10.25 2.67 22.55
CA GLU A 117 11.70 2.62 22.83
C GLU A 117 12.32 3.99 23.12
N TYR A 118 11.77 5.06 22.54
CA TYR A 118 12.40 6.39 22.57
C TYR A 118 11.57 7.47 23.27
N GLY A 119 10.34 7.18 23.70
CA GLY A 119 9.43 8.17 24.29
C GLY A 119 8.99 9.27 23.32
N ILE A 120 9.17 9.07 22.01
CA ILE A 120 8.82 10.08 21.01
C ILE A 120 7.31 10.07 20.80
N GLU A 121 6.68 11.22 21.06
CA GLU A 121 5.24 11.38 20.86
C GLU A 121 4.91 11.86 19.43
N GLY A 122 3.76 11.40 18.95
CA GLY A 122 3.18 11.81 17.68
C GLY A 122 1.94 12.66 17.89
N SER A 123 1.50 13.40 16.86
CA SER A 123 0.23 14.13 16.93
C SER A 123 -0.97 13.20 17.00
N GLY A 124 -2.04 13.60 17.70
CA GLY A 124 -3.26 12.82 17.77
C GLY A 124 -4.13 12.83 16.51
N GLY A 125 -5.33 12.28 16.65
CA GLY A 125 -6.40 12.32 15.66
C GLY A 125 -6.77 10.97 15.06
N ASN A 126 -5.82 10.01 15.05
CA ASN A 126 -6.05 8.65 14.57
C ASN A 126 -6.95 7.87 15.53
N PHE A 127 -7.46 6.73 15.08
CA PHE A 127 -8.38 5.90 15.83
C PHE A 127 -7.81 4.51 16.01
N ALA A 128 -8.07 3.89 17.16
CA ALA A 128 -7.62 2.55 17.48
C ALA A 128 -8.72 1.81 18.25
N PHE A 129 -8.75 0.49 18.12
CA PHE A 129 -9.60 -0.34 18.97
C PHE A 129 -9.01 -0.43 20.38
N ASP A 130 -9.82 -0.15 21.39
CA ASP A 130 -9.48 -0.30 22.80
C ASP A 130 -10.11 -1.58 23.35
N PHE A 131 -9.27 -2.56 23.71
CA PHE A 131 -9.69 -3.85 24.25
C PHE A 131 -10.39 -3.76 25.62
N LYS A 132 -10.18 -2.67 26.39
CA LYS A 132 -10.81 -2.51 27.70
C LYS A 132 -12.26 -2.07 27.58
N THR A 133 -12.55 -1.19 26.63
CA THR A 133 -13.91 -0.66 26.38
C THR A 133 -14.64 -1.42 25.28
N ALA A 134 -13.91 -2.19 24.46
CA ALA A 134 -14.40 -2.80 23.23
C ALA A 134 -14.93 -1.76 22.22
N GLU A 135 -14.35 -0.57 22.21
CA GLU A 135 -14.75 0.54 21.33
C GLU A 135 -13.56 1.10 20.55
N VAL A 136 -13.87 1.73 19.41
CA VAL A 136 -12.89 2.51 18.65
C VAL A 136 -12.78 3.91 19.25
N VAL A 137 -11.59 4.23 19.77
CA VAL A 137 -11.29 5.51 20.44
C VAL A 137 -10.32 6.35 19.61
N GLU A 138 -10.40 7.66 19.78
CA GLU A 138 -9.41 8.58 19.21
C GLU A 138 -8.12 8.55 20.04
N VAL A 139 -6.99 8.50 19.36
CA VAL A 139 -5.66 8.40 19.94
C VAL A 139 -5.06 9.80 20.04
N GLU A 140 -4.60 10.16 21.24
CA GLU A 140 -3.92 11.44 21.50
C GLU A 140 -2.45 11.41 21.02
N ASN A 141 -1.78 10.27 21.13
CA ASN A 141 -0.40 10.07 20.72
C ASN A 141 -0.28 8.98 19.64
N SER A 142 -0.14 9.39 18.38
CA SER A 142 -0.06 8.47 17.23
C SER A 142 1.19 7.60 17.18
N TYR A 143 2.25 7.85 17.97
CA TYR A 143 3.39 6.93 18.06
C TYR A 143 3.26 5.91 19.18
N ALA A 144 2.41 6.16 20.19
CA ALA A 144 1.98 5.13 21.14
C ALA A 144 1.08 4.08 20.48
N ARG A 145 0.33 4.49 19.44
CA ARG A 145 -0.45 3.59 18.57
C ARG A 145 -0.06 3.83 17.10
N PRO A 146 1.10 3.32 16.65
CA PRO A 146 1.70 3.69 15.38
C PRO A 146 0.82 3.35 14.17
N GLN A 147 0.84 4.14 13.11
CA GLN A 147 0.25 3.71 11.83
C GLN A 147 1.22 2.76 11.13
N CYS A 148 0.96 1.46 11.18
CA CYS A 148 1.84 0.47 10.57
C CYS A 148 1.36 -0.08 9.22
N SER A 149 0.08 0.09 8.86
CA SER A 149 -0.45 -0.30 7.54
C SER A 149 0.04 0.62 6.44
N ALA A 150 0.30 0.09 5.25
CA ALA A 150 0.75 0.89 4.10
C ALA A 150 -0.33 1.17 3.07
N CYS A 151 -1.36 0.34 3.04
CA CYS A 151 -2.36 0.32 2.00
C CYS A 151 -3.73 0.54 2.61
N PHE A 152 -4.47 1.50 2.06
CA PHE A 152 -5.80 1.87 2.50
C PHE A 152 -6.76 1.89 1.31
N ILE A 153 -8.02 1.54 1.57
CA ILE A 153 -9.14 1.74 0.66
C ILE A 153 -10.13 2.63 1.40
N GLN A 154 -10.63 3.68 0.74
CA GLN A 154 -11.62 4.59 1.31
C GLN A 154 -12.81 4.70 0.37
N SER A 155 -14.00 4.80 0.96
CA SER A 155 -15.22 5.13 0.22
C SER A 155 -15.39 6.64 0.05
N VAL A 156 -16.27 7.04 -0.87
CA VAL A 156 -16.70 8.44 -1.00
C VAL A 156 -18.16 8.48 -1.43
N GLU A 157 -18.93 9.36 -0.79
CA GLU A 157 -20.32 9.61 -1.14
C GLU A 157 -20.45 10.84 -2.05
N ASP A 158 -21.52 10.88 -2.84
CA ASP A 158 -21.84 11.97 -3.77
C ASP A 158 -22.37 13.22 -3.06
N ASP A 159 -21.51 13.78 -2.21
CA ASP A 159 -21.73 14.98 -1.42
C ASP A 159 -20.45 15.83 -1.37
N LEU A 160 -20.61 17.15 -1.47
CA LEU A 160 -19.47 18.07 -1.52
C LEU A 160 -18.61 17.97 -0.26
N MET A 161 -19.24 17.89 0.92
CA MET A 161 -18.50 17.80 2.18
C MET A 161 -17.86 16.43 2.34
N ALA A 162 -18.49 15.35 1.86
CA ALA A 162 -17.88 14.03 1.81
C ALA A 162 -16.59 14.01 0.96
N ILE A 163 -16.60 14.64 -0.22
CA ILE A 163 -15.42 14.75 -1.09
C ILE A 163 -14.27 15.50 -0.41
N PHE A 164 -14.55 16.64 0.24
CA PHE A 164 -13.51 17.39 0.96
C PHE A 164 -13.07 16.71 2.26
N ASN A 165 -13.96 15.96 2.92
CA ASN A 165 -13.60 15.12 4.06
C ASN A 165 -12.67 13.98 3.63
N LEU A 166 -12.88 13.36 2.47
CA LEU A 166 -11.95 12.39 1.90
C LEU A 166 -10.56 13.03 1.74
N ALA A 167 -10.46 14.21 1.11
CA ALA A 167 -9.18 14.92 0.95
C ALA A 167 -8.44 15.11 2.29
N ARG A 168 -9.18 15.46 3.37
CA ARG A 168 -8.63 15.57 4.72
C ARG A 168 -8.10 14.23 5.23
N GLN A 169 -8.82 13.13 5.01
CA GLN A 169 -8.43 11.79 5.44
C GLN A 169 -7.20 11.29 4.66
N GLU A 170 -7.14 11.53 3.34
CA GLU A 170 -5.98 11.19 2.51
C GLU A 170 -4.71 11.90 2.99
N ALA A 171 -4.80 13.20 3.31
CA ALA A 171 -3.66 13.94 3.85
C ALA A 171 -3.12 13.31 5.15
N ARG A 172 -4.01 12.77 5.99
CA ARG A 172 -3.62 12.07 7.22
C ARG A 172 -2.95 10.73 6.94
N ILE A 173 -3.45 9.94 5.99
CA ILE A 173 -2.83 8.69 5.53
C ILE A 173 -1.42 8.96 5.01
N PHE A 174 -1.28 9.98 4.15
CA PHE A 174 -0.02 10.34 3.54
C PHE A 174 1.00 10.80 4.59
N LYS A 175 0.59 11.60 5.57
CA LYS A 175 1.46 12.10 6.65
C LYS A 175 2.29 10.99 7.31
N TYR A 176 1.72 9.80 7.49
CA TYR A 176 2.39 8.67 8.16
C TYR A 176 3.01 7.63 7.20
N GLY A 177 3.17 7.97 5.91
CA GLY A 177 3.97 7.16 4.97
C GLY A 177 3.18 6.16 4.14
N SER A 178 1.86 6.26 4.14
CA SER A 178 0.96 5.27 3.51
C SER A 178 0.28 5.83 2.28
N GLY A 179 -0.38 4.96 1.51
CA GLY A 179 -1.16 5.34 0.34
C GLY A 179 -2.58 4.79 0.37
N THR A 180 -3.46 5.39 -0.42
CA THR A 180 -4.90 5.09 -0.41
C THR A 180 -5.47 4.99 -1.81
N GLY A 181 -6.52 4.20 -1.99
CA GLY A 181 -7.34 4.25 -3.20
C GLY A 181 -8.82 4.39 -2.90
N THR A 182 -9.55 4.90 -3.88
CA THR A 182 -10.99 5.14 -3.80
C THR A 182 -11.61 4.92 -5.18
N ASN A 183 -12.77 4.28 -5.21
CA ASN A 183 -13.61 4.25 -6.40
C ASN A 183 -14.56 5.44 -6.38
N PHE A 184 -14.48 6.28 -7.41
CA PHE A 184 -15.25 7.51 -7.50
C PHE A 184 -16.55 7.36 -8.30
N SER A 185 -16.94 6.13 -8.64
CA SER A 185 -18.11 5.86 -9.48
C SER A 185 -19.43 6.28 -8.85
N LYS A 186 -19.48 6.51 -7.54
CA LYS A 186 -20.64 7.09 -6.84
C LYS A 186 -20.87 8.56 -7.18
N ILE A 187 -19.80 9.31 -7.51
CA ILE A 187 -19.88 10.75 -7.77
C ILE A 187 -20.64 11.00 -9.07
N ARG A 188 -21.58 11.94 -9.07
CA ARG A 188 -22.39 12.25 -10.25
C ARG A 188 -21.58 12.94 -11.35
N GLY A 189 -21.88 12.61 -12.61
CA GLY A 189 -21.25 13.23 -13.77
C GLY A 189 -21.70 14.67 -14.02
N ARG A 190 -20.95 15.44 -14.82
CA ARG A 190 -21.30 16.85 -15.18
C ARG A 190 -22.66 17.00 -15.87
N GLN A 191 -23.19 15.92 -16.45
CA GLN A 191 -24.48 15.87 -17.11
C GLN A 191 -25.65 15.86 -16.12
N GLU A 192 -25.38 15.65 -14.83
CA GLU A 192 -26.40 15.42 -13.81
C GLU A 192 -26.71 16.69 -12.99
N LYS A 193 -27.95 16.82 -12.54
CA LYS A 193 -28.46 18.03 -11.87
C LYS A 193 -28.05 18.08 -10.40
N LEU A 194 -27.97 19.29 -9.87
CA LEU A 194 -27.84 19.56 -8.43
C LEU A 194 -29.20 19.86 -7.80
N SER A 195 -29.35 19.57 -6.50
CA SER A 195 -30.58 19.82 -5.74
C SER A 195 -30.94 21.32 -5.67
N GLY A 196 -29.94 22.20 -5.61
CA GLY A 196 -30.11 23.66 -5.61
C GLY A 196 -30.32 24.29 -6.99
N GLY A 197 -30.42 23.49 -8.06
CA GLY A 197 -30.46 23.95 -9.45
C GLY A 197 -29.08 23.96 -10.13
N GLY A 198 -29.08 23.95 -11.46
CA GLY A 198 -27.86 23.80 -12.25
C GLY A 198 -27.39 22.36 -12.40
N TYR A 199 -26.12 22.19 -12.79
CA TYR A 199 -25.48 20.90 -13.08
C TYR A 199 -24.22 20.73 -12.25
N SER A 200 -23.83 19.48 -12.01
CA SER A 200 -22.58 19.13 -11.35
C SER A 200 -21.36 19.70 -12.10
N SER A 201 -20.30 20.03 -11.35
CA SER A 201 -18.99 20.34 -11.94
C SER A 201 -18.33 19.12 -12.62
N GLY A 202 -18.88 17.92 -12.41
CA GLY A 202 -18.36 16.67 -12.93
C GLY A 202 -17.25 16.08 -12.07
N LEU A 203 -17.08 14.76 -12.20
CA LEU A 203 -16.08 13.95 -11.51
C LEU A 203 -14.67 14.48 -11.76
N ILE A 204 -14.33 14.78 -13.01
CA ILE A 204 -12.95 15.17 -13.40
C ILE A 204 -12.50 16.41 -12.63
N SER A 205 -13.38 17.40 -12.45
CA SER A 205 -13.09 18.63 -11.70
C SER A 205 -12.69 18.34 -10.24
N PHE A 206 -13.36 17.40 -9.58
CA PHE A 206 -13.01 17.00 -8.21
C PHE A 206 -11.72 16.19 -8.16
N LEU A 207 -11.49 15.31 -9.15
CA LEU A 207 -10.24 14.56 -9.26
C LEU A 207 -9.03 15.50 -9.45
N GLU A 208 -9.17 16.59 -10.19
CA GLU A 208 -8.12 17.61 -10.32
C GLU A 208 -7.78 18.26 -8.97
N VAL A 209 -8.78 18.56 -8.14
CA VAL A 209 -8.56 19.09 -6.78
C VAL A 209 -7.80 18.08 -5.91
N LEU A 210 -8.22 16.82 -5.93
CA LEU A 210 -7.60 15.76 -5.15
C LEU A 210 -6.17 15.44 -5.62
N ASP A 211 -5.92 15.46 -6.93
CA ASP A 211 -4.59 15.32 -7.52
C ASP A 211 -3.62 16.41 -7.01
N ARG A 212 -4.07 17.67 -6.99
CA ARG A 212 -3.28 18.78 -6.44
C ARG A 212 -3.02 18.61 -4.94
N GLY A 213 -4.01 18.15 -4.19
CA GLY A 213 -3.86 17.83 -2.77
C GLY A 213 -2.80 16.74 -2.52
N ALA A 214 -2.81 15.68 -3.32
CA ALA A 214 -1.81 14.61 -3.26
C ALA A 214 -0.40 15.14 -3.60
N GLY A 215 -0.26 15.94 -4.65
CA GLY A 215 1.03 16.53 -5.05
C GLY A 215 1.63 17.48 -4.02
N ALA A 216 0.78 18.18 -3.25
CA ALA A 216 1.21 19.07 -2.17
C ALA A 216 1.67 18.33 -0.89
N THR A 217 1.27 17.07 -0.72
CA THR A 217 1.53 16.31 0.50
C THR A 217 2.78 15.44 0.39
N LYS A 218 3.68 15.56 1.36
CA LYS A 218 4.88 14.71 1.47
C LYS A 218 4.64 13.56 2.45
N SER A 219 4.99 12.34 2.02
CA SER A 219 4.63 11.12 2.73
C SER A 219 5.65 10.73 3.81
N GLY A 220 5.16 10.43 5.02
CA GLY A 220 5.98 9.94 6.14
C GLY A 220 6.97 10.96 6.71
N GLY A 221 6.74 12.26 6.47
CA GLY A 221 7.72 13.31 6.83
C GLY A 221 9.03 13.24 6.04
N THR A 222 9.07 12.48 4.94
CA THR A 222 10.22 12.34 4.04
C THR A 222 9.97 13.06 2.72
N THR A 223 10.94 13.09 1.81
CA THR A 223 10.78 13.67 0.46
C THR A 223 9.89 12.85 -0.49
N ARG A 224 9.28 11.75 -0.03
CA ARG A 224 8.45 10.85 -0.87
C ARG A 224 7.10 11.49 -1.22
N ARG A 225 6.64 11.32 -2.46
CA ARG A 225 5.31 11.75 -2.91
C ARG A 225 4.21 10.88 -2.30
N ALA A 226 3.01 11.44 -2.11
CA ALA A 226 1.81 10.67 -1.79
C ALA A 226 1.51 9.62 -2.87
N ALA A 227 0.91 8.50 -2.48
CA ALA A 227 0.49 7.45 -3.39
C ALA A 227 -1.04 7.30 -3.35
N LYS A 228 -1.69 7.55 -4.49
CA LYS A 228 -3.15 7.55 -4.62
C LYS A 228 -3.59 6.65 -5.77
N MET A 229 -4.66 5.87 -5.59
CA MET A 229 -5.39 5.20 -6.66
C MET A 229 -6.76 5.85 -6.87
N VAL A 230 -7.12 6.09 -8.13
CA VAL A 230 -8.44 6.53 -8.55
C VAL A 230 -9.04 5.43 -9.41
N CYS A 231 -10.09 4.78 -8.91
CA CYS A 231 -10.84 3.77 -9.67
C CYS A 231 -12.12 4.40 -10.26
N LEU A 232 -12.49 3.97 -11.47
CA LEU A 232 -13.76 4.32 -12.09
C LEU A 232 -14.37 3.13 -12.82
N ASP A 233 -15.66 2.89 -12.63
CA ASP A 233 -16.42 1.82 -13.27
C ASP A 233 -16.71 2.17 -14.73
N MET A 234 -16.64 1.16 -15.60
CA MET A 234 -16.79 1.34 -17.05
C MET A 234 -18.15 1.93 -17.47
N ASP A 235 -19.17 1.90 -16.62
CA ASP A 235 -20.49 2.46 -16.91
C ASP A 235 -20.66 3.92 -16.41
N HIS A 236 -19.61 4.55 -15.88
CA HIS A 236 -19.71 5.94 -15.42
C HIS A 236 -19.95 6.93 -16.58
N PRO A 237 -20.82 7.95 -16.44
CA PRO A 237 -21.15 8.90 -17.51
C PRO A 237 -19.94 9.64 -18.11
N GLU A 238 -18.88 9.82 -17.33
CA GLU A 238 -17.63 10.49 -17.74
C GLU A 238 -16.47 9.52 -17.99
N ILE A 239 -16.74 8.23 -18.24
CA ILE A 239 -15.71 7.20 -18.43
C ILE A 239 -14.75 7.52 -19.59
N ALA A 240 -15.28 8.04 -20.71
CA ALA A 240 -14.44 8.39 -21.86
C ALA A 240 -13.48 9.56 -21.54
N ASP A 241 -13.93 10.54 -20.75
CA ASP A 241 -13.07 11.65 -20.33
C ASP A 241 -11.99 11.16 -19.36
N PHE A 242 -12.36 10.27 -18.43
CA PHE A 242 -11.42 9.66 -17.48
C PHE A 242 -10.32 8.86 -18.20
N ILE A 243 -10.69 8.01 -19.17
CA ILE A 243 -9.74 7.23 -19.97
C ILE A 243 -8.74 8.14 -20.71
N ASN A 244 -9.23 9.23 -21.29
CA ASN A 244 -8.39 10.14 -22.07
C ASN A 244 -7.75 11.26 -21.25
N TRP A 245 -7.98 11.32 -19.94
CA TRP A 245 -7.55 12.45 -19.11
C TRP A 245 -6.03 12.63 -19.17
N LYS A 246 -5.26 11.63 -18.75
CA LYS A 246 -3.78 11.69 -18.78
C LYS A 246 -3.22 11.78 -20.18
N VAL A 247 -3.86 11.18 -21.19
CA VAL A 247 -3.46 11.33 -22.59
C VAL A 247 -3.48 12.80 -23.01
N ASN A 248 -4.52 13.54 -22.61
CA ASN A 248 -4.63 14.95 -22.90
C ASN A 248 -3.65 15.79 -22.07
N GLU A 249 -3.34 15.40 -20.83
CA GLU A 249 -2.30 16.04 -20.03
C GLU A 249 -0.89 15.84 -20.63
N GLU A 250 -0.55 14.65 -21.13
CA GLU A 250 0.72 14.41 -21.83
C GLU A 250 0.83 15.27 -23.11
N ARG A 251 -0.26 15.47 -23.85
CA ARG A 251 -0.27 16.39 -25.00
C ARG A 251 0.05 17.84 -24.58
N LYS A 252 -0.44 18.27 -23.41
CA LYS A 252 -0.10 19.60 -22.85
C LYS A 252 1.37 19.66 -22.47
N VAL A 253 1.91 18.61 -21.83
CA VAL A 253 3.34 18.53 -21.51
C VAL A 253 4.19 18.59 -22.77
N GLU A 254 3.86 17.83 -23.82
CA GLU A 254 4.57 17.87 -25.11
C GLU A 254 4.59 19.28 -25.71
N ALA A 255 3.46 19.99 -25.66
CA ALA A 255 3.38 21.38 -26.14
C ALA A 255 4.30 22.32 -25.33
N LEU A 256 4.36 22.14 -24.01
CA LEU A 256 5.27 22.92 -23.14
C LEU A 256 6.73 22.58 -23.39
N VAL A 257 7.08 21.30 -23.54
CA VAL A 257 8.45 20.88 -23.86
C VAL A 257 8.90 21.48 -25.20
N ASN A 258 8.02 21.47 -26.21
CA ASN A 258 8.29 22.11 -27.50
C ASN A 258 8.45 23.64 -27.39
N ALA A 259 7.87 24.27 -26.37
CA ALA A 259 8.04 25.69 -26.06
C ALA A 259 9.30 26.00 -25.23
N GLY A 260 10.10 24.98 -24.88
CA GLY A 260 11.40 25.12 -24.19
C GLY A 260 11.39 24.75 -22.71
N TYR A 261 10.27 24.25 -22.16
CA TYR A 261 10.26 23.71 -20.80
C TYR A 261 11.01 22.38 -20.73
N THR A 262 11.60 22.07 -19.57
CA THR A 262 12.30 20.79 -19.35
C THR A 262 11.35 19.60 -19.47
N SER A 263 11.84 18.50 -20.06
CA SER A 263 11.15 17.21 -20.15
C SER A 263 11.28 16.35 -18.89
N ASP A 264 11.99 16.83 -17.86
CA ASP A 264 12.05 16.16 -16.56
C ASP A 264 10.65 16.05 -15.94
N PHE A 265 10.30 14.86 -15.45
CA PHE A 265 9.04 14.59 -14.74
C PHE A 265 8.92 15.32 -13.39
N ASN A 266 10.03 15.87 -12.87
CA ASN A 266 10.04 16.79 -11.72
C ASN A 266 10.08 18.27 -12.16
N GLY A 267 10.10 18.52 -13.46
CA GLY A 267 10.17 19.82 -14.09
C GLY A 267 8.88 20.62 -14.02
N GLU A 268 8.96 21.86 -14.49
CA GLU A 268 7.84 22.80 -14.45
C GLU A 268 6.64 22.33 -15.28
N ALA A 269 6.88 21.76 -16.48
CA ALA A 269 5.80 21.28 -17.34
C ALA A 269 4.91 20.26 -16.61
N TYR A 270 5.50 19.21 -16.04
CA TYR A 270 4.76 18.20 -15.27
C TYR A 270 4.09 18.74 -13.99
N LYS A 271 4.59 19.82 -13.38
CA LYS A 271 3.94 20.46 -12.21
C LYS A 271 2.69 21.25 -12.58
N THR A 272 2.52 21.63 -13.85
CA THR A 272 1.38 22.45 -14.30
C THR A 272 0.18 21.64 -14.78
N VAL A 273 0.39 20.38 -15.19
CA VAL A 273 -0.68 19.47 -15.62
C VAL A 273 -1.32 18.71 -14.45
N ALA A 274 -2.48 18.09 -14.69
CA ALA A 274 -3.24 17.36 -13.68
C ALA A 274 -3.12 15.83 -13.83
N GLY A 275 -3.62 15.10 -12.84
CA GLY A 275 -3.70 13.64 -12.83
C GLY A 275 -2.37 12.92 -12.62
N GLN A 276 -1.26 13.62 -12.44
CA GLN A 276 0.10 13.03 -12.34
C GLN A 276 0.44 12.51 -10.94
N ASN A 277 -0.40 12.75 -9.93
CA ASN A 277 -0.18 12.35 -8.54
C ASN A 277 -1.08 11.18 -8.11
N SER A 278 -1.73 10.50 -9.06
CA SER A 278 -2.46 9.26 -8.85
C SER A 278 -2.15 8.22 -9.93
N ASN A 279 -2.29 6.96 -9.57
CA ASN A 279 -2.57 5.90 -10.53
C ASN A 279 -4.07 5.93 -10.83
N ASN A 280 -4.44 5.79 -12.10
CA ASN A 280 -5.85 5.76 -12.52
C ASN A 280 -6.15 4.37 -13.04
N SER A 281 -7.28 3.77 -12.65
CA SER A 281 -7.69 2.46 -13.15
C SER A 281 -9.17 2.42 -13.49
N VAL A 282 -9.51 1.71 -14.57
CA VAL A 282 -10.89 1.41 -14.92
C VAL A 282 -11.29 0.03 -14.42
N ARG A 283 -12.52 -0.09 -13.91
CA ARG A 283 -13.08 -1.35 -13.42
C ARG A 283 -13.96 -2.00 -14.47
N ILE A 284 -13.53 -3.16 -14.93
CA ILE A 284 -14.04 -3.82 -16.12
C ILE A 284 -14.82 -5.08 -15.74
N PRO A 285 -16.15 -5.09 -15.89
CA PRO A 285 -16.95 -6.30 -15.72
C PRO A 285 -16.84 -7.21 -16.95
N ASP A 286 -17.11 -8.51 -16.78
CA ASP A 286 -17.14 -9.49 -17.87
C ASP A 286 -18.19 -9.14 -18.94
N SER A 287 -19.25 -8.43 -18.56
CA SER A 287 -20.28 -7.92 -19.47
C SER A 287 -19.72 -6.91 -20.47
N PHE A 288 -18.79 -6.03 -20.05
CA PHE A 288 -18.11 -5.10 -20.96
C PHE A 288 -17.23 -5.86 -21.95
N MET A 289 -16.41 -6.80 -21.46
CA MET A 289 -15.54 -7.60 -22.34
C MET A 289 -16.35 -8.44 -23.33
N SER A 290 -17.51 -8.95 -22.91
CA SER A 290 -18.46 -9.64 -23.79
C SER A 290 -19.01 -8.72 -24.88
N ALA A 291 -19.34 -7.46 -24.55
CA ALA A 291 -19.77 -6.46 -25.53
C ALA A 291 -18.65 -6.12 -26.52
N VAL A 292 -17.40 -6.00 -26.06
CA VAL A 292 -16.22 -5.79 -26.94
C VAL A 292 -16.07 -6.94 -27.94
N GLN A 293 -16.13 -8.19 -27.47
CA GLN A 293 -15.98 -9.37 -28.33
C GLN A 293 -17.08 -9.50 -29.38
N LYS A 294 -18.30 -9.06 -29.05
CA LYS A 294 -19.48 -9.12 -29.93
C LYS A 294 -19.66 -7.89 -30.83
N ASP A 295 -18.78 -6.89 -30.71
CA ASP A 295 -18.93 -5.57 -31.34
C ASP A 295 -20.28 -4.89 -31.00
N ASP A 296 -20.69 -5.01 -29.74
CA ASP A 296 -21.96 -4.49 -29.25
C ASP A 296 -21.80 -3.07 -28.71
N THR A 297 -22.91 -2.47 -28.30
CA THR A 297 -22.92 -1.16 -27.62
C THR A 297 -22.68 -1.28 -26.12
N TRP A 298 -22.11 -0.23 -25.53
CA TRP A 298 -21.95 -0.05 -24.10
C TRP A 298 -22.62 1.24 -23.64
N LYS A 299 -23.42 1.16 -22.59
CA LYS A 299 -24.22 2.27 -22.07
C LYS A 299 -23.65 2.74 -20.73
N THR A 300 -23.61 4.05 -20.53
CA THR A 300 -23.25 4.64 -19.24
C THR A 300 -24.49 5.08 -18.48
N THR A 301 -24.46 5.00 -17.15
CA THR A 301 -25.63 5.18 -16.29
C THR A 301 -25.45 6.39 -15.39
N GLY A 302 -26.42 7.31 -15.37
CA GLY A 302 -26.43 8.45 -14.47
C GLY A 302 -26.54 8.00 -13.01
N ARG A 303 -25.73 8.58 -12.12
CA ARG A 303 -25.65 8.13 -10.71
C ARG A 303 -26.84 8.57 -9.88
N THR A 304 -27.46 9.68 -10.25
CA THR A 304 -28.64 10.23 -9.59
C THR A 304 -29.95 9.81 -10.26
N SER A 305 -29.96 9.65 -11.59
CA SER A 305 -31.18 9.33 -12.34
C SER A 305 -31.38 7.84 -12.62
N GLY A 306 -30.29 7.05 -12.69
CA GLY A 306 -30.33 5.68 -13.19
C GLY A 306 -30.57 5.56 -14.70
N GLU A 307 -30.67 6.68 -15.41
CA GLU A 307 -30.93 6.71 -16.86
C GLU A 307 -29.64 6.54 -17.67
N VAL A 308 -29.78 6.10 -18.91
CA VAL A 308 -28.66 6.03 -19.85
C VAL A 308 -28.24 7.44 -20.26
N ILE A 309 -27.00 7.81 -20.01
CA ILE A 309 -26.45 9.12 -20.37
C ILE A 309 -25.78 9.09 -21.75
N ASN A 310 -24.91 8.12 -21.99
CA ASN A 310 -24.19 7.95 -23.24
C ASN A 310 -24.26 6.50 -23.71
N THR A 311 -24.12 6.30 -25.03
CA THR A 311 -23.97 4.98 -25.64
C THR A 311 -22.75 5.00 -26.55
N TYR A 312 -21.83 4.07 -26.34
CA TYR A 312 -20.60 3.89 -27.09
C TYR A 312 -20.61 2.56 -27.84
N ARG A 313 -19.82 2.42 -28.90
CA ARG A 313 -19.41 1.09 -29.35
C ARG A 313 -18.36 0.55 -28.39
N ALA A 314 -18.56 -0.65 -27.86
CA ALA A 314 -17.68 -1.21 -26.83
C ALA A 314 -16.23 -1.35 -27.31
N GLN A 315 -16.03 -1.77 -28.57
CA GLN A 315 -14.69 -1.87 -29.17
C GLN A 315 -13.97 -0.53 -29.29
N GLU A 316 -14.69 0.56 -29.58
CA GLU A 316 -14.10 1.89 -29.68
C GLU A 316 -13.66 2.39 -28.32
N LEU A 317 -14.48 2.20 -27.29
CA LEU A 317 -14.12 2.55 -25.92
C LEU A 317 -12.93 1.70 -25.42
N TRP A 318 -12.89 0.41 -25.73
CA TRP A 318 -11.75 -0.45 -25.41
C TRP A 318 -10.46 -0.04 -26.13
N ARG A 319 -10.55 0.38 -27.40
CA ARG A 319 -9.41 0.94 -28.13
C ARG A 319 -8.88 2.21 -27.48
N GLN A 320 -9.75 3.06 -26.89
CA GLN A 320 -9.31 4.22 -26.13
C GLN A 320 -8.51 3.80 -24.89
N VAL A 321 -8.97 2.80 -24.13
CA VAL A 321 -8.22 2.25 -22.98
C VAL A 321 -6.84 1.75 -23.43
N ALA A 322 -6.78 0.94 -24.48
CA ALA A 322 -5.52 0.40 -24.99
C ALA A 322 -4.57 1.50 -25.51
N TYR A 323 -5.10 2.50 -26.21
CA TYR A 323 -4.33 3.64 -26.69
C TYR A 323 -3.79 4.49 -25.54
N ALA A 324 -4.60 4.75 -24.52
CA ALA A 324 -4.19 5.51 -23.34
C ALA A 324 -3.08 4.79 -22.58
N ALA A 325 -3.24 3.48 -22.32
CA ALA A 325 -2.21 2.65 -21.69
C ALA A 325 -0.89 2.65 -22.51
N TRP A 326 -0.96 2.59 -23.85
CA TRP A 326 0.23 2.71 -24.69
C TRP A 326 0.86 4.11 -24.62
N LYS A 327 0.04 5.16 -24.60
CA LYS A 327 0.49 6.56 -24.69
C LYS A 327 1.09 7.07 -23.38
N CYS A 328 0.50 6.71 -22.24
CA CYS A 328 0.87 7.27 -20.94
C CYS A 328 0.83 6.27 -19.77
N ALA A 329 0.74 4.96 -20.03
CA ALA A 329 0.65 3.90 -19.02
C ALA A 329 -0.59 3.92 -18.11
N ASP A 330 -1.59 4.77 -18.41
CA ASP A 330 -2.84 4.90 -17.67
C ASP A 330 -4.05 5.00 -18.64
N PRO A 331 -5.25 4.61 -18.22
CA PRO A 331 -5.54 3.95 -16.95
C PRO A 331 -5.11 2.48 -16.95
N GLY A 332 -4.75 1.97 -15.78
CA GLY A 332 -4.67 0.53 -15.51
C GLY A 332 -6.05 -0.14 -15.60
N VAL A 333 -6.06 -1.47 -15.54
CA VAL A 333 -7.30 -2.26 -15.62
C VAL A 333 -7.48 -3.11 -14.37
N GLN A 334 -8.70 -3.12 -13.85
CA GLN A 334 -9.12 -3.98 -12.74
C GLN A 334 -10.32 -4.80 -13.19
N PHE A 335 -10.18 -6.13 -13.26
CA PHE A 335 -11.24 -7.02 -13.72
C PHE A 335 -12.25 -7.27 -12.61
N ASP A 336 -13.24 -6.38 -12.53
CA ASP A 336 -14.28 -6.32 -11.51
C ASP A 336 -14.95 -7.68 -11.26
N SER A 337 -15.39 -8.37 -12.31
CA SER A 337 -16.10 -9.66 -12.15
C SER A 337 -15.19 -10.76 -11.61
N THR A 338 -13.90 -10.75 -11.96
CA THR A 338 -12.92 -11.68 -11.40
C THR A 338 -12.63 -11.36 -9.93
N ILE A 339 -12.45 -10.08 -9.58
CA ILE A 339 -12.25 -9.64 -8.19
C ILE A 339 -13.40 -10.11 -7.32
N GLN A 340 -14.65 -9.90 -7.76
CA GLN A 340 -15.83 -10.32 -7.02
C GLN A 340 -15.93 -11.84 -6.86
N LYS A 341 -15.49 -12.62 -7.85
CA LYS A 341 -15.50 -14.09 -7.79
C LYS A 341 -14.57 -14.63 -6.70
N TRP A 342 -13.48 -13.92 -6.40
CA TRP A 342 -12.50 -14.30 -5.37
C TRP A 342 -12.70 -13.54 -4.05
N HIS A 343 -13.81 -12.83 -3.90
CA HIS A 343 -14.09 -12.07 -2.70
C HIS A 343 -14.32 -12.99 -1.49
N THR A 344 -13.56 -12.77 -0.42
CA THR A 344 -13.64 -13.55 0.81
C THR A 344 -14.70 -13.08 1.81
N CYS A 345 -15.29 -11.89 1.62
CA CYS A 345 -16.31 -11.30 2.51
C CYS A 345 -17.54 -10.78 1.73
N PRO A 346 -18.12 -11.54 0.79
CA PRO A 346 -19.13 -11.03 -0.14
C PRO A 346 -20.48 -10.69 0.49
N GLU A 347 -20.77 -11.20 1.69
CA GLU A 347 -21.99 -10.90 2.43
C GLU A 347 -21.93 -9.55 3.16
N THR A 348 -20.73 -8.96 3.31
CA THR A 348 -20.55 -7.65 3.95
C THR A 348 -20.87 -6.53 2.97
N ASP A 349 -20.09 -6.46 1.88
CA ASP A 349 -20.25 -5.46 0.82
C ASP A 349 -19.49 -5.92 -0.43
N ARG A 350 -19.56 -5.13 -1.50
CA ARG A 350 -18.77 -5.29 -2.72
C ARG A 350 -17.36 -4.75 -2.53
N ILE A 351 -16.36 -5.38 -3.18
CA ILE A 351 -15.05 -4.74 -3.37
C ILE A 351 -15.22 -3.68 -4.45
N ASN A 352 -15.14 -2.40 -4.09
CA ASN A 352 -15.32 -1.30 -5.03
C ASN A 352 -13.99 -0.75 -5.57
N GLY A 353 -12.88 -0.89 -4.85
CA GLY A 353 -11.60 -0.36 -5.29
C GLY A 353 -10.42 -1.19 -4.83
N SER A 354 -9.23 -0.60 -4.97
CA SER A 354 -7.99 -1.15 -4.47
C SER A 354 -7.16 -0.06 -3.81
N ASN A 355 -6.05 -0.45 -3.19
CA ASN A 355 -4.99 0.48 -2.80
C ASN A 355 -4.20 1.00 -4.05
N PRO A 356 -3.21 1.90 -3.87
CA PRO A 356 -2.40 2.49 -4.95
C PRO A 356 -1.79 1.54 -5.97
N CYS A 357 -1.37 0.35 -5.55
CA CYS A 357 -0.63 -0.59 -6.39
C CYS A 357 -1.46 -1.82 -6.84
N SER A 358 -2.76 -1.85 -6.52
CA SER A 358 -3.72 -2.90 -6.92
C SER A 358 -3.43 -4.31 -6.36
N GLU A 359 -2.58 -4.45 -5.35
CA GLU A 359 -2.27 -5.71 -4.66
C GLU A 359 -3.20 -6.00 -3.48
N TYR A 360 -3.89 -4.98 -2.96
CA TYR A 360 -4.89 -5.11 -1.91
C TYR A 360 -6.29 -4.82 -2.46
N MET A 361 -7.10 -5.89 -2.56
CA MET A 361 -8.48 -5.90 -3.04
C MET A 361 -9.38 -6.36 -1.90
N PHE A 362 -10.06 -5.42 -1.26
CA PHE A 362 -10.90 -5.71 -0.10
C PHE A 362 -12.02 -4.67 0.02
N LEU A 363 -12.82 -4.79 1.08
CA LEU A 363 -13.92 -3.87 1.40
C LEU A 363 -13.43 -2.42 1.46
N ASP A 364 -14.32 -1.48 1.16
CA ASP A 364 -14.05 -0.06 1.37
C ASP A 364 -13.81 0.24 2.86
N ASP A 365 -13.15 1.37 3.12
CA ASP A 365 -12.79 1.81 4.46
C ASP A 365 -12.03 0.74 5.24
N SER A 366 -11.00 0.18 4.62
CA SER A 366 -10.13 -0.86 5.17
C SER A 366 -8.65 -0.52 4.99
N ALA A 367 -7.78 -1.23 5.71
CA ALA A 367 -6.33 -1.07 5.63
C ALA A 367 -5.66 -2.43 5.55
N CYS A 368 -4.41 -2.50 5.07
CA CYS A 368 -3.66 -3.76 5.04
C CYS A 368 -2.21 -3.58 5.53
N ASN A 369 -1.78 -4.52 6.37
CA ASN A 369 -0.39 -4.67 6.81
C ASN A 369 0.34 -5.61 5.85
N LEU A 370 1.40 -5.13 5.20
CA LEU A 370 2.16 -5.87 4.21
C LEU A 370 3.54 -6.30 4.71
N ALA A 371 3.99 -7.47 4.27
CA ALA A 371 5.36 -7.94 4.45
C ALA A 371 5.79 -8.76 3.23
N SER A 372 7.10 -8.90 3.03
CA SER A 372 7.65 -9.70 1.94
C SER A 372 8.84 -10.53 2.38
N LEU A 373 8.87 -11.78 1.95
CA LEU A 373 9.99 -12.70 2.13
C LEU A 373 10.93 -12.63 0.92
N ASN A 374 12.24 -12.60 1.15
CA ASN A 374 13.25 -12.64 0.10
C ASN A 374 13.52 -14.10 -0.30
N LEU A 375 13.01 -14.53 -1.46
CA LEU A 375 13.11 -15.93 -1.91
C LEU A 375 14.55 -16.44 -2.05
N GLU A 376 15.49 -15.54 -2.36
CA GLU A 376 16.92 -15.89 -2.50
C GLU A 376 17.51 -16.43 -1.18
N ARG A 377 17.03 -15.93 -0.03
CA ARG A 377 17.54 -16.35 1.29
C ARG A 377 17.18 -17.77 1.67
N PHE A 378 16.31 -18.42 0.90
CA PHE A 378 15.92 -19.81 1.08
C PHE A 378 16.60 -20.74 0.06
N LEU A 379 17.44 -20.23 -0.84
CA LEU A 379 18.28 -21.07 -1.70
C LEU A 379 19.52 -21.54 -0.93
N ARG A 380 19.78 -22.84 -0.99
CA ARG A 380 21.03 -23.44 -0.50
C ARG A 380 22.11 -23.39 -1.59
N GLU A 381 23.36 -23.59 -1.18
CA GLU A 381 24.51 -23.59 -2.10
C GLU A 381 24.42 -24.66 -3.19
N ASP A 382 23.75 -25.78 -2.91
CA ASP A 382 23.47 -26.85 -3.87
C ASP A 382 22.32 -26.53 -4.85
N GLY A 383 21.72 -25.34 -4.75
CA GLY A 383 20.59 -24.88 -5.55
C GLY A 383 19.23 -25.42 -5.10
N SER A 384 19.16 -26.23 -4.04
CA SER A 384 17.90 -26.67 -3.43
C SER A 384 17.21 -25.51 -2.70
N PHE A 385 15.88 -25.59 -2.58
CA PHE A 385 15.09 -24.58 -1.85
C PHE A 385 14.74 -25.10 -0.45
N ASP A 386 14.99 -24.30 0.58
CA ASP A 386 14.68 -24.61 1.96
C ASP A 386 13.21 -24.32 2.29
N ILE A 387 12.36 -25.29 1.97
CA ILE A 387 10.91 -25.20 2.20
C ILE A 387 10.58 -25.03 3.69
N GLU A 388 11.31 -25.70 4.58
CA GLU A 388 11.00 -25.65 6.02
C GLU A 388 11.37 -24.30 6.64
N ALA A 389 12.52 -23.73 6.25
CA ALA A 389 12.86 -22.37 6.61
C ALA A 389 11.87 -21.35 6.05
N TYR A 390 11.41 -21.54 4.80
CA TYR A 390 10.39 -20.68 4.18
C TYR A 390 9.07 -20.70 4.96
N ARG A 391 8.55 -21.89 5.25
CA ARG A 391 7.34 -22.06 6.07
C ARG A 391 7.49 -21.49 7.47
N HIS A 392 8.66 -21.65 8.09
CA HIS A 392 8.91 -21.07 9.40
C HIS A 392 8.93 -19.53 9.37
N ALA A 393 9.60 -18.92 8.37
CA ALA A 393 9.59 -17.48 8.19
C ALA A 393 8.16 -16.94 7.94
N ILE A 394 7.34 -17.67 7.16
CA ILE A 394 5.93 -17.33 6.95
C ILE A 394 5.19 -17.25 8.30
N ARG A 395 5.33 -18.26 9.18
CA ARG A 395 4.67 -18.26 10.49
C ARG A 395 5.04 -17.03 11.33
N ILE A 396 6.34 -16.74 11.45
CA ILE A 396 6.84 -15.65 12.29
C ILE A 396 6.39 -14.29 11.74
N VAL A 397 6.55 -14.05 10.45
CA VAL A 397 6.18 -12.77 9.83
C VAL A 397 4.66 -12.58 9.83
N PHE A 398 3.89 -13.63 9.56
CA PHE A 398 2.42 -13.57 9.57
C PHE A 398 1.87 -13.26 10.96
N THR A 399 2.39 -13.91 12.01
CA THR A 399 2.03 -13.58 13.41
C THR A 399 2.38 -12.14 13.77
N ALA A 400 3.54 -11.64 13.31
CA ALA A 400 3.91 -10.23 13.52
C ALA A 400 2.95 -9.26 12.82
N GLN A 401 2.52 -9.56 11.58
CA GLN A 401 1.53 -8.77 10.85
C GLN A 401 0.17 -8.72 11.57
N GLU A 402 -0.27 -9.85 12.14
CA GLU A 402 -1.51 -9.92 12.94
C GLU A 402 -1.42 -9.04 14.19
N ILE A 403 -0.33 -9.13 14.96
CA ILE A 403 -0.13 -8.27 16.15
C ILE A 403 -0.14 -6.78 15.75
N LEU A 404 0.44 -6.44 14.59
CA LEU A 404 0.47 -5.06 14.10
C LEU A 404 -0.92 -4.48 13.81
N VAL A 405 -1.95 -5.31 13.53
CA VAL A 405 -3.32 -4.82 13.27
C VAL A 405 -3.85 -4.06 14.48
N ASP A 406 -3.82 -4.71 15.64
CA ASP A 406 -4.37 -4.16 16.87
C ASP A 406 -3.35 -3.38 17.70
N LEU A 407 -2.08 -3.32 17.28
CA LEU A 407 -1.13 -2.31 17.78
C LEU A 407 -1.36 -0.96 17.08
N SER A 408 -1.89 -0.98 15.86
CA SER A 408 -1.93 0.20 15.02
C SER A 408 -3.04 1.19 15.39
N SER A 409 -2.90 2.41 14.85
CA SER A 409 -4.00 3.36 14.69
C SER A 409 -4.23 3.73 13.23
N TYR A 410 -5.45 4.21 12.94
CA TYR A 410 -6.00 4.38 11.60
C TYR A 410 -6.60 5.78 11.42
N PRO A 411 -6.70 6.30 10.20
CA PRO A 411 -7.09 7.69 9.94
C PRO A 411 -8.58 7.98 10.22
N THR A 412 -9.45 6.96 10.21
CA THR A 412 -10.89 7.08 10.44
C THR A 412 -11.39 6.02 11.42
N LYS A 413 -12.51 6.30 12.08
CA LYS A 413 -13.17 5.33 12.96
C LYS A 413 -13.56 4.05 12.23
N GLN A 414 -14.09 4.20 11.01
CA GLN A 414 -14.53 3.06 10.20
C GLN A 414 -13.36 2.15 9.83
N ILE A 415 -12.23 2.72 9.38
CA ILE A 415 -11.04 1.93 9.06
C ILE A 415 -10.49 1.24 10.31
N ALA A 416 -10.47 1.92 11.46
CA ALA A 416 -10.06 1.28 12.72
C ALA A 416 -10.96 0.09 13.09
N LYS A 417 -12.28 0.26 12.96
CA LYS A 417 -13.24 -0.81 13.22
C LYS A 417 -13.03 -1.97 12.26
N ASN A 418 -13.04 -1.71 10.94
CA ASN A 418 -12.89 -2.75 9.92
C ASN A 418 -11.53 -3.46 10.04
N SER A 419 -10.46 -2.76 10.41
CA SER A 419 -9.15 -3.39 10.61
C SER A 419 -9.18 -4.38 11.78
N HIS A 420 -9.86 -4.03 12.87
CA HIS A 420 -10.05 -4.94 14.00
C HIS A 420 -10.97 -6.13 13.66
N ASP A 421 -12.10 -5.85 13.01
CA ASP A 421 -13.14 -6.84 12.71
C ASP A 421 -12.68 -7.88 11.68
N TYR A 422 -11.92 -7.46 10.65
CA TYR A 422 -11.56 -8.32 9.51
C TYR A 422 -10.09 -8.77 9.51
N ARG A 423 -9.22 -8.05 10.23
CA ARG A 423 -7.77 -8.33 10.34
C ARG A 423 -7.07 -8.67 9.00
N PRO A 424 -7.22 -7.84 7.96
CA PRO A 424 -6.66 -8.11 6.64
C PRO A 424 -5.12 -8.03 6.61
N LEU A 425 -4.47 -9.11 6.18
CA LEU A 425 -3.01 -9.22 6.07
C LEU A 425 -2.57 -9.50 4.63
N GLY A 426 -1.45 -8.91 4.21
CA GLY A 426 -0.84 -9.16 2.91
C GLY A 426 0.59 -9.65 3.03
N LEU A 427 0.78 -10.97 3.03
CA LEU A 427 2.11 -11.58 2.99
C LEU A 427 2.48 -11.92 1.53
N GLY A 428 3.60 -11.39 1.06
CA GLY A 428 4.13 -11.64 -0.27
C GLY A 428 5.58 -12.10 -0.25
N TYR A 429 6.20 -12.07 -1.43
CA TYR A 429 7.62 -12.37 -1.59
C TYR A 429 8.26 -11.47 -2.64
N ALA A 430 9.58 -11.31 -2.54
CA ALA A 430 10.43 -10.58 -3.48
C ALA A 430 11.49 -11.52 -4.09
N ASN A 431 12.18 -11.03 -5.12
CA ASN A 431 13.32 -11.70 -5.75
C ASN A 431 13.01 -13.05 -6.42
N LEU A 432 11.77 -13.28 -6.87
CA LEU A 432 11.44 -14.45 -7.70
C LEU A 432 12.32 -14.51 -8.95
N GLY A 433 12.49 -13.39 -9.66
CA GLY A 433 13.33 -13.35 -10.86
C GLY A 433 14.79 -13.68 -10.56
N THR A 434 15.36 -13.10 -9.51
CA THR A 434 16.73 -13.41 -9.06
C THR A 434 16.88 -14.88 -8.70
N MET A 435 15.94 -15.42 -7.93
CA MET A 435 15.94 -16.84 -7.56
C MET A 435 15.91 -17.73 -8.81
N LEU A 436 15.03 -17.46 -9.78
CA LEU A 436 14.97 -18.23 -11.03
C LEU A 436 16.27 -18.13 -11.82
N MET A 437 16.86 -16.94 -11.93
CA MET A 437 18.16 -16.74 -12.60
C MET A 437 19.28 -17.54 -11.95
N VAL A 438 19.39 -17.52 -10.61
CA VAL A 438 20.39 -18.31 -9.87
C VAL A 438 20.20 -19.81 -10.11
N LYS A 439 18.94 -20.26 -10.26
CA LYS A 439 18.62 -21.66 -10.60
C LYS A 439 18.82 -22.00 -12.07
N GLY A 440 19.23 -21.06 -12.92
CA GLY A 440 19.38 -21.27 -14.36
C GLY A 440 18.04 -21.46 -15.09
N LEU A 441 16.93 -20.95 -14.54
CA LEU A 441 15.60 -21.07 -15.12
C LEU A 441 15.16 -19.75 -15.77
N PRO A 442 14.74 -19.74 -17.05
CA PRO A 442 14.17 -18.55 -17.67
C PRO A 442 12.89 -18.10 -16.97
N TYR A 443 12.69 -16.78 -16.82
CA TYR A 443 11.50 -16.24 -16.18
C TYR A 443 10.21 -16.62 -16.94
N ASP A 444 10.20 -16.42 -18.26
CA ASP A 444 9.10 -16.86 -19.14
C ASP A 444 9.29 -18.31 -19.57
N SER A 445 9.15 -19.23 -18.62
CA SER A 445 9.18 -20.67 -18.89
C SER A 445 8.07 -21.40 -18.13
N PRO A 446 7.63 -22.59 -18.59
CA PRO A 446 6.75 -23.46 -17.83
C PRO A 446 7.29 -23.75 -16.42
N GLU A 447 8.60 -23.96 -16.30
CA GLU A 447 9.30 -24.23 -15.03
C GLU A 447 9.27 -23.01 -14.11
N GLY A 448 9.55 -21.82 -14.65
CA GLY A 448 9.49 -20.56 -13.90
C GLY A 448 8.09 -20.28 -13.34
N ARG A 449 7.05 -20.51 -14.15
CA ARG A 449 5.65 -20.42 -13.72
C ARG A 449 5.30 -21.49 -12.66
N ALA A 450 5.80 -22.71 -12.82
CA ALA A 450 5.59 -23.78 -11.84
C ALA A 450 6.23 -23.44 -10.47
N TRP A 451 7.43 -22.88 -10.47
CA TRP A 451 8.08 -22.37 -9.24
C TRP A 451 7.27 -21.26 -8.58
N ALA A 452 6.84 -20.25 -9.34
CA ALA A 452 6.01 -19.17 -8.82
C ALA A 452 4.72 -19.71 -8.18
N GLY A 453 4.02 -20.62 -8.88
CA GLY A 453 2.81 -21.27 -8.40
C GLY A 453 3.04 -22.10 -7.13
N ALA A 454 4.09 -22.92 -7.09
CA ALA A 454 4.41 -23.75 -5.94
C ALA A 454 4.76 -22.92 -4.69
N LEU A 455 5.60 -21.89 -4.83
CA LEU A 455 5.97 -21.01 -3.72
C LEU A 455 4.78 -20.22 -3.20
N THR A 456 3.94 -19.70 -4.10
CA THR A 456 2.69 -19.03 -3.73
C THR A 456 1.77 -19.97 -2.97
N ALA A 457 1.55 -21.19 -3.47
CA ALA A 457 0.69 -22.17 -2.83
C ALA A 457 1.17 -22.56 -1.43
N ILE A 458 2.49 -22.77 -1.25
CA ILE A 458 3.09 -23.05 0.07
C ILE A 458 2.87 -21.87 1.01
N MET A 459 3.10 -20.64 0.55
CA MET A 459 2.89 -19.43 1.33
C MET A 459 1.45 -19.26 1.77
N THR A 460 0.50 -19.38 0.84
CA THR A 460 -0.94 -19.30 1.12
C THR A 460 -1.37 -20.38 2.11
N GLY A 461 -0.98 -21.64 1.89
CA GLY A 461 -1.35 -22.74 2.78
C GLY A 461 -0.80 -22.58 4.20
N GLU A 462 0.46 -22.18 4.34
CA GLU A 462 1.07 -21.97 5.66
C GLU A 462 0.51 -20.71 6.36
N ALA A 463 0.21 -19.65 5.62
CA ALA A 463 -0.46 -18.45 6.15
C ALA A 463 -1.86 -18.80 6.68
N TYR A 464 -2.67 -19.55 5.92
CA TYR A 464 -4.00 -19.99 6.37
C TYR A 464 -3.93 -20.92 7.59
N LYS A 465 -2.97 -21.85 7.61
CA LYS A 465 -2.72 -22.69 8.78
C LYS A 465 -2.37 -21.84 10.01
N THR A 466 -1.50 -20.85 9.85
CA THR A 466 -1.09 -19.95 10.93
C THR A 466 -2.27 -19.12 11.43
N SER A 467 -3.07 -18.57 10.52
CA SER A 467 -4.31 -17.86 10.85
C SER A 467 -5.29 -18.74 11.64
N ALA A 468 -5.50 -19.99 11.24
CA ALA A 468 -6.37 -20.92 11.97
C ALA A 468 -5.85 -21.24 13.39
N ILE A 469 -4.52 -21.34 13.56
CA ILE A 469 -3.91 -21.53 14.90
C ILE A 469 -4.15 -20.29 15.77
N ILE A 470 -3.92 -19.09 15.22
CA ILE A 470 -4.19 -17.82 15.93
C ILE A 470 -5.67 -17.72 16.30
N ALA A 471 -6.58 -18.10 15.40
CA ALA A 471 -8.01 -18.10 15.68
C ALA A 471 -8.39 -19.04 16.84
N GLY A 472 -7.64 -20.13 17.05
CA GLY A 472 -7.83 -21.02 18.19
C GLY A 472 -7.61 -20.37 19.55
N SER A 473 -6.81 -19.31 19.64
CA SER A 473 -6.54 -18.59 20.89
C SER A 473 -7.16 -17.18 20.94
N LYS A 474 -7.26 -16.49 19.79
CA LYS A 474 -7.77 -15.12 19.66
C LYS A 474 -9.23 -15.04 19.19
N GLY A 475 -9.83 -16.17 18.82
CA GLY A 475 -11.08 -16.22 18.09
C GLY A 475 -10.88 -15.94 16.59
N ALA A 476 -11.84 -16.38 15.78
CA ALA A 476 -11.94 -15.92 14.40
C ALA A 476 -12.14 -14.40 14.35
N PHE A 477 -11.79 -13.78 13.23
CA PHE A 477 -12.17 -12.38 12.96
C PHE A 477 -13.71 -12.28 12.94
N GLU A 478 -14.26 -11.15 13.39
CA GLU A 478 -15.73 -11.00 13.58
C GLU A 478 -16.49 -10.76 12.27
N GLY A 479 -15.83 -10.16 11.29
CA GLY A 479 -16.41 -9.70 10.03
C GLY A 479 -16.85 -10.78 9.04
#